data_AF-A0A6M0JBK0-F1
#
_entry.id   AF-A0A6M0JBK0-F1
#
_cell.length_a   1.000
_cell.length_b   1.000
_cell.length_c   1.000
_cell.angle_alpha   90.00
_cell.angle_beta   90.00
_cell.angle_gamma   90.00
#
_symmetry.space_group_name_H-M   'P 1'
#
loop_
_entity.id
_entity.type
_entity.pdbx_description
1 polymer ?
#
loop_
_entity_poly.entity_id
_entity_poly.type
_entity_poly.pdbx_seq_one_letter_code
_entity_poly.pdbx_strand_id
1 'polypeptide(L)'
;MDGAWASIILRDYQTMKCKAISSFALTKLFFACGISLLSAKLVAAAVTYSAWPSSTTVVTADGSNQFGGNLSGLFYDPATGMQQAVLWGVQNSPSKLYNLVWNGSTFVKNTANNWSSGKTLRYPNGTGAPDAEGVTKAEFSSTTIYVSTERDGSGSNRFSVLSYDSSSSATTLNATKEWNLTSNLPTVSSTNLGLEAIAWVPDSYLQANGFIDESTNQLYNPANYPLHGTGLFFVGLEANGQIYAYALNSDSTYTRIATIASGNTKIMDLSFDRDNETLWAYCDNNCSNRSTLLAIDTTVGSSTKGKFIIRKGYERPSSMSNINNEGIAIAPNSECASNLKQFFWADDSETSNHAIRRGTIPCGRLF
;
A
#
# COMPACT_ATOMS: atom_id res chain seq x y z
N MET A 1 57.51 -19.31 -55.07
CA MET A 1 57.29 -19.39 -53.61
C MET A 1 56.72 -18.05 -53.19
N ASP A 2 55.41 -18.06 -52.99
CA ASP A 2 54.44 -17.13 -52.35
C ASP A 2 55.05 -15.97 -51.55
N GLY A 3 54.54 -14.73 -51.48
CA GLY A 3 53.30 -13.99 -51.82
C GLY A 3 53.45 -12.63 -51.08
N ALA A 4 52.68 -11.54 -51.22
CA ALA A 4 51.51 -11.20 -51.99
C ALA A 4 51.40 -9.66 -52.12
N TRP A 5 51.02 -9.25 -53.32
CA TRP A 5 50.27 -8.10 -53.86
C TRP A 5 49.70 -6.95 -52.99
N ALA A 6 50.13 -5.74 -53.37
CA ALA A 6 49.37 -4.54 -53.83
C ALA A 6 48.05 -4.09 -53.17
N SER A 7 47.96 -2.78 -52.92
CA SER A 7 46.68 -2.05 -52.94
C SER A 7 46.85 -0.64 -53.55
N ILE A 8 45.98 -0.31 -54.51
CA ILE A 8 45.91 0.93 -55.28
C ILE A 8 44.53 1.57 -55.02
N ILE A 9 44.59 2.83 -54.55
CA ILE A 9 43.84 4.05 -54.94
C ILE A 9 42.28 4.03 -54.95
N LEU A 10 41.68 5.06 -54.34
CA LEU A 10 40.81 6.12 -54.94
C LEU A 10 39.99 6.80 -53.82
N ARG A 11 40.32 8.05 -53.45
CA ARG A 11 39.65 9.33 -53.83
C ARG A 11 38.84 9.86 -52.64
N ASP A 12 38.64 11.14 -52.37
CA ASP A 12 39.10 12.39 -52.98
C ASP A 12 38.82 13.54 -51.98
N TYR A 13 39.74 14.52 -51.99
CA TYR A 13 39.57 15.98 -51.84
C TYR A 13 38.77 16.60 -50.68
N GLN A 14 39.47 17.44 -49.91
CA GLN A 14 39.32 18.91 -50.01
C GLN A 14 40.51 19.61 -49.33
N THR A 15 41.23 20.43 -50.10
CA THR A 15 42.26 21.36 -49.64
C THR A 15 41.84 22.78 -50.00
N MET A 16 41.84 23.68 -49.03
CA MET A 16 42.07 25.11 -49.30
C MET A 16 42.75 25.77 -48.09
N LYS A 17 43.93 26.34 -48.36
CA LYS A 17 44.80 27.09 -47.45
C LYS A 17 44.27 28.52 -47.28
N CYS A 18 44.41 29.11 -46.08
CA CYS A 18 44.99 30.47 -46.01
C CYS A 18 45.50 30.85 -44.60
N LYS A 19 46.80 31.20 -44.59
CA LYS A 19 47.57 32.18 -43.79
C LYS A 19 47.25 32.45 -42.31
N ALA A 20 48.30 32.25 -41.51
CA ALA A 20 48.46 32.76 -40.16
C ALA A 20 48.58 34.30 -40.12
N ILE A 21 47.89 34.90 -39.15
CA ILE A 21 48.19 36.22 -38.58
C ILE A 21 48.18 36.05 -37.05
N SER A 22 49.12 36.75 -36.42
CA SER A 22 49.62 36.63 -35.07
C SER A 22 48.74 37.24 -33.97
N SER A 23 48.82 36.60 -32.80
CA SER A 23 48.92 37.17 -31.45
C SER A 23 47.66 37.50 -30.62
N PHE A 24 47.77 37.00 -29.38
CA PHE A 24 47.11 37.33 -28.11
C PHE A 24 45.74 36.73 -27.75
N ALA A 25 45.84 35.83 -26.76
CA ALA A 25 45.03 35.76 -25.54
C ALA A 25 43.99 34.62 -25.39
N LEU A 26 44.17 33.92 -24.26
CA LEU A 26 43.20 33.19 -23.44
C LEU A 26 42.74 31.78 -23.88
N THR A 27 43.46 30.81 -23.29
CA THR A 27 42.93 29.73 -22.44
C THR A 27 42.06 28.64 -23.08
N LYS A 28 42.74 27.51 -23.35
CA LYS A 28 42.31 26.10 -23.38
C LYS A 28 40.84 25.83 -22.99
N LEU A 29 40.05 25.36 -23.96
CA LEU A 29 38.92 24.46 -23.71
C LEU A 29 39.21 23.12 -24.39
N PHE A 30 39.43 22.08 -23.58
CA PHE A 30 39.43 20.69 -24.05
C PHE A 30 37.99 20.32 -24.41
N PHE A 31 37.75 19.92 -25.66
CA PHE A 31 36.48 19.32 -26.07
C PHE A 31 36.48 17.85 -25.65
N ALA A 32 35.94 17.57 -24.46
CA ALA A 32 35.60 16.21 -24.05
C ALA A 32 34.26 15.84 -24.70
N CYS A 33 34.29 14.82 -25.57
CA CYS A 33 33.10 14.15 -26.06
C CYS A 33 32.44 13.41 -24.88
N GLY A 34 31.50 14.07 -24.21
CA GLY A 34 30.67 13.47 -23.18
C GLY A 34 29.48 12.79 -23.84
N ILE A 35 29.48 11.46 -23.88
CA ILE A 35 28.26 10.66 -24.05
C ILE A 35 27.40 10.96 -22.82
N SER A 36 26.44 11.87 -22.96
CA SER A 36 25.39 12.07 -21.98
C SER A 36 24.46 10.87 -22.05
N LEU A 37 24.63 9.93 -21.11
CA LEU A 37 23.56 9.05 -20.68
C LEU A 37 22.45 9.95 -20.11
N LEU A 38 21.53 10.41 -20.96
CA LEU A 38 20.24 10.91 -20.48
C LEU A 38 19.51 9.72 -19.86
N SER A 39 19.71 9.53 -18.56
CA SER A 39 18.73 8.87 -17.71
C SER A 39 17.47 9.72 -17.78
N ALA A 40 16.55 9.37 -18.69
CA ALA A 40 15.22 9.90 -18.69
C ALA A 40 14.55 9.48 -17.37
N LYS A 41 14.70 10.30 -16.33
CA LYS A 41 13.77 10.31 -15.21
C LYS A 41 12.42 10.65 -15.84
N LEU A 42 11.58 9.65 -16.07
CA LEU A 42 10.16 9.91 -16.28
C LEU A 42 9.71 10.73 -15.07
N VAL A 43 9.41 12.00 -15.29
CA VAL A 43 8.72 12.83 -14.31
C VAL A 43 7.32 12.24 -14.24
N ALA A 44 7.03 11.44 -13.22
CA ALA A 44 5.66 11.08 -12.91
C ALA A 44 4.87 12.38 -12.75
N ALA A 45 3.75 12.52 -13.47
CA ALA A 45 2.90 13.69 -13.33
C ALA A 45 2.48 13.84 -11.86
N ALA A 46 2.61 15.05 -11.32
CA ALA A 46 2.20 15.31 -9.95
C ALA A 46 0.71 15.00 -9.77
N VAL A 47 0.36 14.27 -8.71
CA VAL A 47 -1.04 13.98 -8.38
C VAL A 47 -1.77 15.29 -8.07
N THR A 48 -2.90 15.51 -8.73
CA THR A 48 -3.79 16.63 -8.41
C THR A 48 -4.80 16.18 -7.35
N TYR A 49 -4.84 16.92 -6.24
CA TYR A 49 -5.72 16.62 -5.11
C TYR A 49 -6.96 17.51 -5.13
N SER A 50 -8.15 16.88 -5.11
CA SER A 50 -9.43 17.56 -4.95
C SER A 50 -9.79 17.69 -3.47
N ALA A 51 -10.70 18.60 -3.11
CA ALA A 51 -11.27 18.62 -1.77
C ALA A 51 -11.96 17.27 -1.45
N TRP A 52 -11.91 16.85 -0.18
CA TRP A 52 -12.56 15.63 0.30
C TRP A 52 -14.01 15.55 -0.18
N PRO A 53 -14.51 14.39 -0.63
CA PRO A 53 -15.77 14.27 -1.37
C PRO A 53 -17.03 14.33 -0.48
N SER A 54 -16.88 14.76 0.78
CA SER A 54 -17.97 14.96 1.73
C SER A 54 -17.69 16.19 2.58
N SER A 55 -18.74 16.93 2.92
CA SER A 55 -18.68 18.05 3.87
C SER A 55 -19.01 17.62 5.31
N THR A 56 -19.19 16.33 5.56
CA THR A 56 -19.48 15.82 6.91
C THR A 56 -18.28 16.09 7.81
N THR A 57 -18.54 16.74 8.95
CA THR A 57 -17.51 16.98 9.96
C THR A 57 -16.98 15.66 10.49
N VAL A 58 -15.66 15.50 10.44
CA VAL A 58 -14.97 14.38 11.09
C VAL A 58 -15.12 14.50 12.60
N VAL A 59 -15.51 13.40 13.24
CA VAL A 59 -15.70 13.29 14.69
C VAL A 59 -14.90 12.11 15.24
N THR A 60 -14.64 12.13 16.54
CA THR A 60 -14.09 10.94 17.22
C THR A 60 -15.12 9.81 17.23
N ALA A 61 -14.62 8.59 17.22
CA ALA A 61 -15.42 7.37 17.06
C ALA A 61 -15.07 6.30 18.10
N ASP A 62 -14.22 6.60 19.07
CA ASP A 62 -13.89 5.79 20.22
C ASP A 62 -14.12 6.56 21.54
N GLY A 63 -14.05 5.83 22.64
CA GLY A 63 -13.95 6.41 23.98
C GLY A 63 -12.53 6.97 24.23
N SER A 64 -12.40 7.79 25.26
CA SER A 64 -11.11 8.42 25.59
C SER A 64 -10.11 7.41 26.17
N ASN A 65 -8.84 7.50 25.74
CA ASN A 65 -7.69 6.71 26.23
C ASN A 65 -7.92 5.19 26.11
N GLN A 66 -8.51 4.73 25.01
CA GLN A 66 -8.81 3.30 24.85
C GLN A 66 -7.55 2.47 24.57
N PHE A 67 -6.52 3.03 23.93
CA PHE A 67 -5.41 2.24 23.38
C PHE A 67 -4.05 2.58 23.98
N GLY A 68 -3.82 3.83 24.39
CA GLY A 68 -2.54 4.32 24.90
C GLY A 68 -1.54 4.68 23.79
N GLY A 69 -2.03 5.02 22.59
CA GLY A 69 -1.26 5.28 21.36
C GLY A 69 -0.99 4.04 20.49
N ASN A 70 -0.26 4.23 19.41
CA ASN A 70 0.22 3.20 18.48
C ASN A 70 -0.85 2.40 17.72
N LEU A 71 -2.07 2.96 17.55
CA LEU A 71 -3.10 2.30 16.74
C LEU A 71 -2.85 2.60 15.26
N SER A 72 -2.45 1.56 14.52
CA SER A 72 -2.07 1.65 13.11
C SER A 72 -3.27 1.29 12.21
N GLY A 73 -3.19 0.22 11.42
CA GLY A 73 -4.18 -0.16 10.41
C GLY A 73 -5.57 -0.54 10.93
N LEU A 74 -6.57 -0.30 10.08
CA LEU A 74 -7.97 -0.64 10.34
C LEU A 74 -8.57 -1.51 9.22
N PHE A 75 -9.54 -2.34 9.56
CA PHE A 75 -10.37 -3.03 8.57
C PHE A 75 -11.82 -3.12 9.03
N TYR A 76 -12.76 -2.71 8.19
CA TYR A 76 -14.19 -2.79 8.49
C TYR A 76 -14.77 -4.10 7.95
N ASP A 77 -15.24 -4.94 8.87
CA ASP A 77 -15.91 -6.21 8.59
C ASP A 77 -17.41 -6.01 8.79
N PRO A 78 -18.22 -5.95 7.72
CA PRO A 78 -19.60 -5.50 7.78
C PRO A 78 -20.53 -6.49 8.50
N ALA A 79 -21.65 -5.97 8.99
CA ALA A 79 -22.65 -6.80 9.64
C ALA A 79 -23.19 -7.87 8.69
N THR A 80 -23.34 -9.10 9.16
CA THR A 80 -23.89 -10.21 8.36
C THR A 80 -24.95 -10.98 9.14
N GLY A 81 -26.21 -10.94 8.69
CA GLY A 81 -27.32 -11.58 9.40
C GLY A 81 -27.48 -11.04 10.82
N MET A 82 -27.27 -11.90 11.82
CA MET A 82 -27.31 -11.51 13.25
C MET A 82 -25.96 -11.05 13.80
N GLN A 83 -24.87 -11.18 13.03
CA GLN A 83 -23.54 -10.71 13.44
C GLN A 83 -23.45 -9.22 13.18
N GLN A 84 -23.12 -8.46 14.23
CA GLN A 84 -22.85 -7.03 14.10
C GLN A 84 -21.54 -6.78 13.36
N ALA A 85 -21.39 -5.59 12.79
CA ALA A 85 -20.14 -5.17 12.17
C ALA A 85 -19.00 -5.10 13.21
N VAL A 86 -17.78 -5.35 12.74
CA VAL A 86 -16.55 -5.25 13.52
C VAL A 86 -15.60 -4.30 12.81
N LEU A 87 -15.07 -3.33 13.55
CA LEU A 87 -13.88 -2.60 13.13
C LEU A 87 -12.67 -3.31 13.75
N TRP A 88 -11.91 -4.01 12.91
CA TRP A 88 -10.63 -4.57 13.30
C TRP A 88 -9.59 -3.46 13.35
N GLY A 89 -8.71 -3.52 14.34
CA GLY A 89 -7.57 -2.60 14.45
C GLY A 89 -6.33 -3.31 14.97
N VAL A 90 -5.18 -3.00 14.40
CA VAL A 90 -3.89 -3.45 14.91
C VAL A 90 -3.18 -2.31 15.64
N GLN A 91 -2.45 -2.67 16.68
CA GLN A 91 -1.63 -1.75 17.44
C GLN A 91 -0.20 -2.26 17.43
N ASN A 92 0.72 -1.48 16.85
CA ASN A 92 2.12 -1.83 16.66
C ASN A 92 2.75 -2.27 18.00
N SER A 93 2.89 -1.34 18.96
CA SER A 93 3.34 -1.63 20.31
C SER A 93 2.15 -1.48 21.26
N PRO A 94 1.67 -2.55 21.92
CA PRO A 94 2.41 -3.76 22.31
C PRO A 94 2.10 -5.02 21.47
N SER A 95 1.88 -4.90 20.17
CA SER A 95 1.54 -5.98 19.22
C SER A 95 0.20 -6.63 19.53
N LYS A 96 -0.88 -5.91 19.23
CA LYS A 96 -2.25 -6.35 19.51
C LYS A 96 -3.15 -6.27 18.29
N LEU A 97 -4.10 -7.21 18.25
CA LEU A 97 -5.28 -7.14 17.40
C LEU A 97 -6.50 -6.85 18.29
N TYR A 98 -7.35 -5.95 17.84
CA TYR A 98 -8.59 -5.59 18.48
C TYR A 98 -9.79 -5.95 17.62
N ASN A 99 -10.82 -6.51 18.27
CA ASN A 99 -12.16 -6.64 17.74
C ASN A 99 -12.99 -5.52 18.36
N LEU A 100 -13.34 -4.48 17.58
CA LEU A 100 -14.08 -3.33 18.06
C LEU A 100 -15.50 -3.35 17.52
N VAL A 101 -16.46 -3.08 18.40
CA VAL A 101 -17.89 -3.16 18.09
C VAL A 101 -18.56 -1.83 18.42
N TRP A 102 -19.54 -1.45 17.60
CA TRP A 102 -20.28 -0.21 17.80
C TRP A 102 -21.28 -0.35 18.95
N ASN A 103 -21.20 0.49 19.98
CA ASN A 103 -22.13 0.45 21.12
C ASN A 103 -23.37 1.37 20.97
N GLY A 104 -23.55 1.99 19.80
CA GLY A 104 -24.58 3.01 19.54
C GLY A 104 -24.03 4.44 19.50
N SER A 105 -22.84 4.68 20.07
CA SER A 105 -22.19 6.00 20.07
C SER A 105 -20.73 5.99 19.64
N THR A 106 -19.97 4.95 20.02
CA THR A 106 -18.54 4.79 19.72
C THR A 106 -18.20 3.32 19.53
N PHE A 107 -17.06 3.05 18.90
CA PHE A 107 -16.41 1.74 18.92
C PHE A 107 -15.81 1.48 20.31
N VAL A 108 -16.06 0.28 20.81
CA VAL A 108 -15.52 -0.23 22.07
C VAL A 108 -14.96 -1.63 21.87
N LYS A 109 -13.99 -2.01 22.70
CA LYS A 109 -13.45 -3.38 22.70
C LYS A 109 -14.56 -4.38 22.98
N ASN A 110 -14.71 -5.37 22.10
CA ASN A 110 -15.65 -6.47 22.31
C ASN A 110 -15.26 -7.22 23.60
N THR A 111 -16.24 -7.53 24.45
CA THR A 111 -16.01 -8.24 25.72
C THR A 111 -16.21 -9.75 25.60
N ALA A 112 -16.74 -10.24 24.49
CA ALA A 112 -16.87 -11.67 24.22
C ALA A 112 -15.52 -12.28 23.80
N ASN A 113 -15.40 -13.61 23.93
CA ASN A 113 -14.27 -14.41 23.42
C ASN A 113 -12.87 -13.87 23.79
N ASN A 114 -12.73 -13.32 25.00
CA ASN A 114 -11.48 -12.74 25.52
C ASN A 114 -10.90 -11.57 24.70
N TRP A 115 -11.76 -10.76 24.06
CA TRP A 115 -11.35 -9.57 23.31
C TRP A 115 -11.25 -8.28 24.16
N SER A 116 -11.64 -8.31 25.44
CA SER A 116 -11.78 -7.10 26.27
C SER A 116 -10.49 -6.26 26.40
N SER A 117 -9.34 -6.90 26.22
CA SER A 117 -8.01 -6.27 26.28
C SER A 117 -7.28 -6.25 24.92
N GLY A 118 -7.97 -6.62 23.83
CA GLY A 118 -7.34 -7.07 22.59
C GLY A 118 -6.62 -8.41 22.79
N LYS A 119 -6.15 -9.01 21.70
CA LYS A 119 -5.32 -10.23 21.75
C LYS A 119 -3.90 -9.89 21.31
N THR A 120 -2.92 -10.40 22.07
CA THR A 120 -1.50 -10.24 21.73
C THR A 120 -1.17 -11.07 20.49
N LEU A 121 -0.42 -10.50 19.55
CA LEU A 121 0.05 -11.19 18.35
C LEU A 121 1.46 -11.75 18.55
N ARG A 122 1.74 -12.91 17.94
CA ARG A 122 3.04 -13.58 17.93
C ARG A 122 3.30 -14.22 16.57
N TYR A 123 4.58 -14.39 16.23
CA TYR A 123 4.98 -15.19 15.05
C TYR A 123 4.57 -16.67 15.21
N PRO A 124 4.67 -17.49 14.15
CA PRO A 124 4.18 -18.88 14.20
C PRO A 124 4.78 -19.75 15.29
N ASN A 125 6.03 -19.48 15.68
CA ASN A 125 6.69 -20.19 16.77
C ASN A 125 6.26 -19.73 18.18
N GLY A 126 5.31 -18.80 18.29
CA GLY A 126 4.80 -18.24 19.54
C GLY A 126 5.72 -17.22 20.21
N THR A 127 6.81 -16.83 19.55
CA THR A 127 7.76 -15.83 20.05
C THR A 127 7.65 -14.53 19.27
N GLY A 128 8.42 -13.52 19.70
CA GLY A 128 8.51 -12.26 18.99
C GLY A 128 7.33 -11.33 19.25
N ALA A 129 7.46 -10.06 18.88
CA ALA A 129 6.38 -9.07 18.98
C ALA A 129 6.23 -8.44 17.60
N PRO A 130 5.36 -8.99 16.74
CA PRO A 130 5.14 -8.46 15.41
C PRO A 130 4.74 -6.98 15.50
N ASP A 131 5.55 -6.17 14.85
CA ASP A 131 5.30 -4.76 14.70
C ASP A 131 4.19 -4.57 13.66
N ALA A 132 2.94 -4.58 14.13
CA ALA A 132 1.75 -4.77 13.31
C ALA A 132 1.18 -3.43 12.84
N GLU A 133 1.23 -3.19 11.53
CA GLU A 133 0.89 -1.88 10.95
C GLU A 133 -0.36 -1.88 10.10
N GLY A 134 -0.68 -2.98 9.42
CA GLY A 134 -1.86 -3.06 8.56
C GLY A 134 -2.69 -4.30 8.86
N VAL A 135 -4.00 -4.26 8.59
CA VAL A 135 -4.89 -5.40 8.80
C VAL A 135 -5.92 -5.52 7.68
N THR A 136 -6.20 -6.75 7.23
CA THR A 136 -7.26 -7.03 6.26
C THR A 136 -7.85 -8.43 6.44
N LYS A 137 -8.98 -8.68 5.77
CA LYS A 137 -9.51 -10.02 5.51
C LYS A 137 -9.57 -10.26 4.01
N ALA A 138 -9.31 -11.49 3.58
CA ALA A 138 -9.61 -11.92 2.21
C ALA A 138 -11.13 -12.11 2.06
N GLU A 139 -11.67 -13.16 2.67
CA GLU A 139 -13.09 -13.45 2.68
C GLU A 139 -13.75 -12.97 3.97
N PHE A 140 -14.88 -12.26 3.89
CA PHE A 140 -15.60 -11.78 5.08
C PHE A 140 -16.11 -12.95 5.95
N SER A 141 -16.53 -14.05 5.34
CA SER A 141 -16.99 -15.25 6.04
C SER A 141 -15.86 -16.05 6.71
N SER A 142 -14.60 -15.76 6.39
CA SER A 142 -13.45 -16.44 7.00
C SER A 142 -13.15 -15.87 8.37
N THR A 143 -12.61 -16.70 9.27
CA THR A 143 -12.05 -16.26 10.55
C THR A 143 -10.59 -15.79 10.40
N THR A 144 -9.98 -15.95 9.24
CA THR A 144 -8.59 -15.57 8.99
C THR A 144 -8.45 -14.05 8.85
N ILE A 145 -7.61 -13.47 9.72
CA ILE A 145 -7.16 -12.08 9.66
C ILE A 145 -5.72 -12.08 9.14
N TYR A 146 -5.39 -11.13 8.26
CA TYR A 146 -4.04 -10.94 7.75
C TYR A 146 -3.49 -9.61 8.25
N VAL A 147 -2.22 -9.60 8.64
CA VAL A 147 -1.54 -8.45 9.24
C VAL A 147 -0.20 -8.24 8.55
N SER A 148 0.08 -7.03 8.08
CA SER A 148 1.42 -6.61 7.64
C SER A 148 2.27 -6.21 8.84
N THR A 149 3.56 -6.55 8.80
CA THR A 149 4.48 -6.24 9.90
C THR A 149 5.83 -5.73 9.44
N GLU A 150 6.40 -4.74 10.14
CA GLU A 150 7.73 -4.20 9.82
C GLU A 150 8.88 -4.99 10.43
N ARG A 151 8.72 -5.38 11.70
CA ARG A 151 9.77 -5.85 12.62
C ARG A 151 9.25 -6.95 13.55
N ASP A 152 10.19 -7.60 14.23
CA ASP A 152 9.93 -8.58 15.29
C ASP A 152 10.07 -8.00 16.71
N GLY A 153 9.84 -6.69 16.90
CA GLY A 153 10.01 -6.01 18.18
C GLY A 153 11.46 -5.94 18.72
N SER A 154 12.42 -6.55 18.03
CA SER A 154 13.87 -6.55 18.34
C SER A 154 14.66 -5.53 17.50
N GLY A 155 13.97 -4.69 16.72
CA GLY A 155 14.57 -3.63 15.91
C GLY A 155 15.14 -4.06 14.55
N SER A 156 15.06 -5.35 14.18
CA SER A 156 15.44 -5.84 12.84
C SER A 156 14.27 -5.89 11.88
N ASN A 157 14.52 -5.62 10.58
CA ASN A 157 13.52 -5.75 9.53
C ASN A 157 13.02 -7.18 9.41
N ARG A 158 11.69 -7.34 9.41
CA ARG A 158 10.98 -8.60 9.17
C ARG A 158 9.66 -8.32 8.46
N PHE A 159 9.77 -7.81 7.23
CA PHE A 159 8.65 -7.46 6.37
C PHE A 159 7.83 -8.70 6.07
N SER A 160 6.71 -8.84 6.76
CA SER A 160 5.93 -10.08 6.72
C SER A 160 4.45 -9.79 6.56
N VAL A 161 3.76 -10.75 5.95
CA VAL A 161 2.32 -10.92 6.15
C VAL A 161 2.14 -12.11 7.09
N LEU A 162 1.37 -11.90 8.15
CA LEU A 162 1.02 -12.92 9.13
C LEU A 162 -0.48 -13.20 9.05
N SER A 163 -0.88 -14.46 9.20
CA SER A 163 -2.30 -14.83 9.26
C SER A 163 -2.67 -15.37 10.64
N TYR A 164 -3.81 -14.94 11.18
CA TYR A 164 -4.31 -15.31 12.50
C TYR A 164 -5.74 -15.82 12.43
N ASP A 165 -6.10 -16.78 13.29
CA ASP A 165 -7.48 -17.23 13.47
C ASP A 165 -8.20 -16.39 14.54
N SER A 166 -9.12 -15.52 14.09
CA SER A 166 -9.89 -14.64 14.97
C SER A 166 -10.97 -15.35 15.80
N SER A 167 -11.27 -16.62 15.51
CA SER A 167 -12.24 -17.40 16.29
C SER A 167 -11.65 -17.95 17.59
N SER A 168 -10.31 -18.04 17.68
CA SER A 168 -9.61 -18.53 18.87
C SER A 168 -9.99 -17.75 20.12
N SER A 169 -10.23 -18.45 21.22
CA SER A 169 -10.51 -17.87 22.54
C SER A 169 -9.25 -17.50 23.32
N ALA A 170 -8.05 -17.80 22.81
CA ALA A 170 -6.79 -17.45 23.47
C ALA A 170 -6.60 -15.92 23.58
N THR A 171 -5.94 -15.46 24.63
CA THR A 171 -5.55 -14.03 24.79
C THR A 171 -4.30 -13.68 23.99
N THR A 172 -3.58 -14.69 23.51
CA THR A 172 -2.43 -14.58 22.61
C THR A 172 -2.69 -15.41 21.37
N LEU A 173 -2.56 -14.82 20.19
CA LEU A 173 -2.67 -15.48 18.90
C LEU A 173 -1.28 -15.68 18.31
N ASN A 174 -0.93 -16.93 18.04
CA ASN A 174 0.22 -17.26 17.22
C ASN A 174 -0.22 -17.25 15.76
N ALA A 175 0.60 -16.66 14.88
CA ALA A 175 0.32 -16.65 13.46
C ALA A 175 0.26 -18.10 12.92
N THR A 176 -0.79 -18.43 12.20
CA THR A 176 -0.95 -19.73 11.55
C THR A 176 0.00 -19.88 10.36
N LYS A 177 0.37 -18.77 9.72
CA LYS A 177 1.37 -18.69 8.64
C LYS A 177 2.11 -17.35 8.68
N GLU A 178 3.30 -17.37 8.12
CA GLU A 178 4.13 -16.19 7.84
C GLU A 178 4.59 -16.27 6.39
N TRP A 179 4.43 -15.17 5.67
CA TRP A 179 5.10 -14.91 4.40
C TRP A 179 6.11 -13.79 4.63
N ASN A 180 7.38 -14.14 4.77
CA ASN A 180 8.46 -13.15 4.97
C ASN A 180 8.96 -12.63 3.60
N LEU A 181 8.57 -11.41 3.29
CA LEU A 181 8.80 -10.70 2.02
C LEU A 181 10.11 -9.90 2.01
N THR A 182 10.85 -9.86 3.13
CA THR A 182 12.01 -8.98 3.33
C THR A 182 13.03 -9.06 2.18
N SER A 183 13.34 -10.26 1.70
CA SER A 183 14.31 -10.46 0.61
C SER A 183 13.79 -10.07 -0.77
N ASN A 184 12.47 -9.94 -0.94
CA ASN A 184 11.84 -9.57 -2.20
C ASN A 184 11.56 -8.06 -2.33
N LEU A 185 11.60 -7.33 -1.21
CA LEU A 185 11.35 -5.90 -1.13
C LEU A 185 12.66 -5.09 -1.15
N PRO A 186 12.64 -3.82 -1.60
CA PRO A 186 13.80 -2.93 -1.49
C PRO A 186 14.31 -2.81 -0.06
N THR A 187 15.62 -2.66 0.09
CA THR A 187 16.23 -2.32 1.38
C THR A 187 15.86 -0.90 1.78
N VAL A 188 15.59 -0.71 3.06
CA VAL A 188 15.19 0.57 3.65
C VAL A 188 16.30 1.11 4.54
N SER A 189 16.34 2.43 4.73
CA SER A 189 17.40 3.10 5.50
C SER A 189 17.25 2.98 7.02
N SER A 190 16.06 2.60 7.49
CA SER A 190 15.70 2.46 8.90
C SER A 190 14.72 1.30 9.04
N THR A 191 14.70 0.66 10.20
CA THR A 191 13.74 -0.43 10.47
C THR A 191 12.35 0.05 10.83
N ASN A 192 12.10 1.36 10.83
CA ASN A 192 10.79 2.01 10.99
C ASN A 192 10.29 2.63 9.67
N LEU A 193 10.56 1.95 8.56
CA LEU A 193 10.21 2.39 7.21
C LEU A 193 9.80 1.18 6.35
N GLY A 194 9.27 0.15 7.00
CA GLY A 194 8.93 -1.15 6.47
C GLY A 194 7.52 -1.23 5.90
N LEU A 195 6.87 -2.37 6.10
CA LEU A 195 5.52 -2.60 5.61
C LEU A 195 4.49 -2.00 6.55
N GLU A 196 3.82 -0.98 6.05
CA GLU A 196 2.75 -0.28 6.78
C GLU A 196 1.38 -0.81 6.37
N ALA A 197 1.15 -0.90 5.06
CA ALA A 197 -0.18 -1.11 4.53
C ALA A 197 -0.45 -2.56 4.08
N ILE A 198 -1.71 -3.01 4.16
CA ILE A 198 -2.17 -4.24 3.52
C ILE A 198 -3.63 -4.15 3.07
N ALA A 199 -3.91 -4.56 1.84
CA ALA A 199 -5.27 -4.80 1.34
C ALA A 199 -5.34 -6.12 0.58
N TRP A 200 -6.53 -6.73 0.52
CA TRP A 200 -6.79 -7.89 -0.32
C TRP A 200 -7.67 -7.48 -1.50
N VAL A 201 -7.32 -7.95 -2.70
CA VAL A 201 -8.03 -7.64 -3.95
C VAL A 201 -8.44 -8.95 -4.64
N PRO A 202 -9.73 -9.15 -4.94
CA PRO A 202 -10.24 -10.43 -5.45
C PRO A 202 -9.79 -10.71 -6.88
N ASP A 203 -9.58 -11.99 -7.18
CA ASP A 203 -9.25 -12.48 -8.52
C ASP A 203 -10.27 -12.07 -9.56
N SER A 204 -11.55 -12.10 -9.20
CA SER A 204 -12.65 -11.74 -10.09
C SER A 204 -12.51 -10.32 -10.62
N TYR A 205 -12.14 -9.36 -9.76
CA TYR A 205 -11.87 -7.98 -10.17
C TYR A 205 -10.61 -7.88 -11.04
N LEU A 206 -9.52 -8.54 -10.64
CA LEU A 206 -8.24 -8.50 -11.35
C LEU A 206 -8.37 -9.06 -12.77
N GLN A 207 -9.03 -10.21 -12.92
CA GLN A 207 -9.28 -10.83 -14.23
C GLN A 207 -10.25 -10.00 -15.08
N ALA A 208 -11.37 -9.55 -14.51
CA ALA A 208 -12.38 -8.78 -15.24
C ALA A 208 -11.82 -7.47 -15.81
N ASN A 209 -10.84 -6.87 -15.14
CA ASN A 209 -10.21 -5.62 -15.55
C ASN A 209 -8.90 -5.83 -16.33
N GLY A 210 -8.54 -7.07 -16.66
CA GLY A 210 -7.37 -7.38 -17.47
C GLY A 210 -6.05 -7.01 -16.81
N PHE A 211 -5.93 -7.21 -15.50
CA PHE A 211 -4.70 -6.97 -14.75
C PHE A 211 -3.52 -7.71 -15.38
N ILE A 212 -2.37 -7.05 -15.46
CA ILE A 212 -1.13 -7.64 -15.98
C ILE A 212 -0.28 -8.12 -14.82
N ASP A 213 0.15 -9.37 -14.91
CA ASP A 213 1.19 -9.93 -14.06
C ASP A 213 2.57 -9.55 -14.62
N GLU A 214 3.31 -8.72 -13.89
CA GLU A 214 4.64 -8.25 -14.28
C GLU A 214 5.69 -9.36 -14.28
N SER A 215 5.45 -10.46 -13.55
CA SER A 215 6.40 -11.58 -13.49
C SER A 215 6.42 -12.40 -14.79
N THR A 216 5.29 -12.45 -15.51
CA THR A 216 5.16 -13.15 -16.80
C THR A 216 4.95 -12.21 -17.98
N ASN A 217 4.64 -10.94 -17.71
CA ASN A 217 4.22 -9.94 -18.70
C ASN A 217 3.01 -10.41 -19.53
N GLN A 218 2.07 -11.11 -18.88
CA GLN A 218 0.82 -11.60 -19.46
C GLN A 218 -0.38 -11.15 -18.60
N LEU A 219 -1.59 -11.38 -19.11
CA LEU A 219 -2.79 -11.23 -18.29
C LEU A 219 -2.69 -12.13 -17.06
N TYR A 220 -3.00 -11.57 -15.90
CA TYR A 220 -3.07 -12.30 -14.66
C TYR A 220 -4.10 -13.42 -14.76
N ASN A 221 -3.66 -14.64 -14.41
CA ASN A 221 -4.49 -15.82 -14.39
C ASN A 221 -4.31 -16.57 -13.05
N PRO A 222 -5.34 -16.59 -12.17
CA PRO A 222 -5.33 -17.31 -10.89
C PRO A 222 -4.91 -18.77 -11.01
N ALA A 223 -5.20 -19.44 -12.13
CA ALA A 223 -4.84 -20.84 -12.34
C ALA A 223 -3.33 -21.09 -12.36
N ASN A 224 -2.52 -20.05 -12.61
CA ASN A 224 -1.06 -20.12 -12.53
C ASN A 224 -0.54 -20.12 -11.08
N TYR A 225 -1.40 -19.81 -10.10
CA TYR A 225 -1.07 -19.69 -8.68
C TYR A 225 -2.02 -20.55 -7.82
N PRO A 226 -2.08 -21.87 -8.01
CA PRO A 226 -3.16 -22.71 -7.46
C PRO A 226 -3.31 -22.72 -5.92
N LEU A 227 -2.30 -22.24 -5.18
CA LEU A 227 -2.28 -22.22 -3.71
C LEU A 227 -2.57 -20.85 -3.11
N HIS A 228 -2.75 -19.81 -3.92
CA HIS A 228 -2.80 -18.43 -3.43
C HIS A 228 -4.16 -17.97 -2.87
N GLY A 229 -5.18 -18.81 -3.01
CA GLY A 229 -6.56 -18.48 -2.63
C GLY A 229 -7.37 -17.92 -3.79
N THR A 230 -8.13 -16.87 -3.52
CA THR A 230 -9.16 -16.26 -4.39
C THR A 230 -8.86 -14.80 -4.73
N GLY A 231 -7.63 -14.36 -4.49
CA GLY A 231 -7.21 -12.96 -4.64
C GLY A 231 -5.77 -12.74 -4.22
N LEU A 232 -5.28 -11.55 -4.52
CA LEU A 232 -3.91 -11.12 -4.22
C LEU A 232 -3.87 -10.20 -2.99
N PHE A 233 -2.75 -10.23 -2.28
CA PHE A 233 -2.46 -9.32 -1.17
C PHE A 233 -1.57 -8.19 -1.66
N PHE A 234 -2.00 -6.96 -1.45
CA PHE A 234 -1.30 -5.75 -1.82
C PHE A 234 -0.71 -5.16 -0.53
N VAL A 235 0.62 -5.05 -0.46
CA VAL A 235 1.31 -4.47 0.70
C VAL A 235 2.00 -3.16 0.34
N GLY A 236 1.96 -2.17 1.21
CA GLY A 236 2.61 -0.87 1.02
C GLY A 236 3.92 -0.78 1.80
N LEU A 237 4.99 -0.34 1.15
CA LEU A 237 6.28 -0.09 1.79
C LEU A 237 6.44 1.40 2.07
N GLU A 238 6.54 1.77 3.34
CA GLU A 238 6.57 3.17 3.77
C GLU A 238 7.73 3.94 3.13
N ALA A 239 8.92 3.35 3.11
CA ALA A 239 10.15 4.00 2.67
C ALA A 239 10.08 4.63 1.27
N ASN A 240 9.22 4.09 0.39
CA ASN A 240 9.12 4.54 -0.99
C ASN A 240 7.69 4.80 -1.48
N GLY A 241 6.68 4.58 -0.62
CA GLY A 241 5.27 4.75 -0.97
C GLY A 241 4.78 3.80 -2.06
N GLN A 242 5.53 2.75 -2.40
CA GLN A 242 5.14 1.78 -3.43
C GLN A 242 4.25 0.69 -2.85
N ILE A 243 3.38 0.17 -3.69
CA ILE A 243 2.51 -0.97 -3.39
C ILE A 243 3.05 -2.19 -4.15
N TYR A 244 3.05 -3.34 -3.51
CA TYR A 244 3.51 -4.60 -4.08
C TYR A 244 2.41 -5.65 -3.96
N ALA A 245 1.97 -6.19 -5.09
CA ALA A 245 0.95 -7.24 -5.13
C ALA A 245 1.60 -8.62 -5.08
N TYR A 246 1.10 -9.50 -4.22
CA TYR A 246 1.60 -10.85 -4.00
C TYR A 246 0.49 -11.89 -4.07
N ALA A 247 0.79 -12.99 -4.75
CA ALA A 247 0.12 -14.26 -4.55
C ALA A 247 0.76 -14.93 -3.32
N LEU A 248 0.02 -15.06 -2.21
CA LEU A 248 0.49 -15.67 -0.97
C LEU A 248 -0.03 -17.11 -0.88
N ASN A 249 0.85 -18.09 -1.08
CA ASN A 249 0.45 -19.48 -1.16
C ASN A 249 0.17 -20.08 0.22
N SER A 250 -0.76 -21.02 0.30
CA SER A 250 -1.11 -21.75 1.51
C SER A 250 0.03 -22.58 2.10
N ASP A 251 1.15 -22.75 1.43
CA ASP A 251 2.37 -23.41 1.92
C ASP A 251 3.43 -22.42 2.43
N SER A 252 3.05 -21.15 2.62
CA SER A 252 3.92 -20.04 3.04
C SER A 252 4.94 -19.58 1.99
N THR A 253 4.89 -20.12 0.77
CA THR A 253 5.62 -19.53 -0.38
C THR A 253 4.85 -18.35 -0.96
N TYR A 254 5.48 -17.54 -1.80
CA TYR A 254 4.83 -16.38 -2.42
C TYR A 254 5.41 -16.06 -3.79
N THR A 255 4.65 -15.31 -4.59
CA THR A 255 5.12 -14.72 -5.86
C THR A 255 4.68 -13.27 -5.95
N ARG A 256 5.62 -12.37 -6.27
CA ARG A 256 5.28 -10.96 -6.56
C ARG A 256 4.70 -10.85 -7.95
N ILE A 257 3.51 -10.28 -8.05
CA ILE A 257 2.74 -10.12 -9.28
C ILE A 257 2.95 -8.73 -9.88
N ALA A 258 3.01 -7.68 -9.07
CA ALA A 258 3.17 -6.32 -9.59
C ALA A 258 3.79 -5.35 -8.59
N THR A 259 4.36 -4.27 -9.13
CA THR A 259 4.76 -3.06 -8.42
C THR A 259 3.89 -1.89 -8.89
N ILE A 260 3.27 -1.17 -7.96
CA ILE A 260 2.28 -0.13 -8.24
C ILE A 260 2.69 1.15 -7.53
N ALA A 261 2.66 2.28 -8.24
CA ALA A 261 2.90 3.58 -7.63
C ALA A 261 1.63 4.06 -6.93
N SER A 262 1.69 4.26 -5.61
CA SER A 262 0.55 4.84 -4.87
C SER A 262 0.30 6.30 -5.25
N GLY A 263 1.34 7.02 -5.68
CA GLY A 263 1.31 8.47 -5.88
C GLY A 263 1.76 9.27 -4.65
N ASN A 264 2.08 8.59 -3.56
CA ASN A 264 2.64 9.18 -2.35
C ASN A 264 4.11 8.80 -2.21
N THR A 265 4.89 9.64 -1.51
CA THR A 265 6.30 9.35 -1.19
C THR A 265 6.47 8.38 -0.03
N LYS A 266 5.41 8.24 0.78
CA LYS A 266 5.22 7.29 1.88
C LYS A 266 3.81 6.72 1.81
N ILE A 267 3.56 5.59 2.44
CA ILE A 267 2.23 4.97 2.49
C ILE A 267 2.05 4.36 3.87
N MET A 268 0.88 4.58 4.46
CA MET A 268 0.57 4.09 5.81
C MET A 268 -0.54 3.05 5.80
N ASP A 269 -1.54 3.16 4.91
CA ASP A 269 -2.53 2.09 4.80
C ASP A 269 -3.16 1.97 3.39
N LEU A 270 -3.76 0.81 3.16
CA LEU A 270 -4.45 0.43 1.94
C LEU A 270 -5.83 -0.12 2.30
N SER A 271 -6.86 0.33 1.57
CA SER A 271 -8.19 -0.24 1.71
C SER A 271 -8.82 -0.46 0.35
N PHE A 272 -9.23 -1.69 0.04
CA PHE A 272 -9.95 -1.98 -1.19
C PHE A 272 -11.45 -1.86 -0.95
N ASP A 273 -12.05 -0.81 -1.51
CA ASP A 273 -13.50 -0.61 -1.53
C ASP A 273 -14.13 -1.58 -2.53
N ARG A 274 -14.52 -2.75 -2.03
CA ARG A 274 -14.98 -3.90 -2.84
C ARG A 274 -16.19 -3.55 -3.71
N ASP A 275 -17.10 -2.72 -3.22
CA ASP A 275 -18.33 -2.38 -3.94
C ASP A 275 -18.10 -1.34 -5.05
N ASN A 276 -17.04 -0.56 -4.94
CA ASN A 276 -16.69 0.50 -5.90
C ASN A 276 -15.42 0.18 -6.70
N GLU A 277 -14.87 -1.02 -6.51
CA GLU A 277 -13.69 -1.53 -7.21
C GLU A 277 -12.52 -0.54 -7.22
N THR A 278 -12.24 0.03 -6.05
CA THR A 278 -11.27 1.12 -5.88
C THR A 278 -10.30 0.79 -4.77
N LEU A 279 -9.00 0.80 -5.08
CA LEU A 279 -7.95 0.70 -4.08
C LEU A 279 -7.61 2.10 -3.56
N TRP A 280 -7.83 2.33 -2.29
CA TRP A 280 -7.39 3.53 -1.59
C TRP A 280 -5.98 3.32 -1.06
N ALA A 281 -5.09 4.27 -1.33
CA ALA A 281 -3.79 4.37 -0.69
C ALA A 281 -3.73 5.66 0.13
N TYR A 282 -3.38 5.52 1.40
CA TYR A 282 -3.38 6.61 2.38
C TYR A 282 -1.97 6.91 2.86
N CYS A 283 -1.69 8.19 3.10
CA CYS A 283 -0.49 8.62 3.80
C CYS A 283 -0.87 9.60 4.92
N ASP A 284 -0.16 9.50 6.03
CA ASP A 284 -0.35 10.23 7.28
C ASP A 284 -0.02 11.75 7.20
N ASN A 285 0.28 12.36 8.35
CA ASN A 285 0.71 13.76 8.46
C ASN A 285 1.95 14.11 7.63
N ASN A 286 2.84 13.16 7.31
CA ASN A 286 4.01 13.38 6.47
C ASN A 286 3.63 13.72 5.02
N CYS A 287 2.45 13.28 4.56
CA CYS A 287 1.90 13.64 3.26
C CYS A 287 0.62 14.49 3.34
N SER A 288 0.39 15.19 4.45
CA SER A 288 -0.82 16.01 4.66
C SER A 288 -2.14 15.23 4.77
N ASN A 289 -2.10 13.97 5.22
CA ASN A 289 -3.29 13.10 5.39
C ASN A 289 -4.04 12.85 4.07
N ARG A 290 -3.30 12.77 2.96
CA ARG A 290 -3.83 12.68 1.61
C ARG A 290 -4.08 11.23 1.21
N SER A 291 -5.04 11.06 0.30
CA SER A 291 -5.36 9.76 -0.29
C SER A 291 -5.31 9.81 -1.80
N THR A 292 -4.92 8.69 -2.39
CA THR A 292 -5.05 8.42 -3.81
C THR A 292 -5.95 7.21 -4.03
N LEU A 293 -6.78 7.29 -5.06
CA LEU A 293 -7.67 6.22 -5.47
C LEU A 293 -7.13 5.64 -6.76
N LEU A 294 -6.87 4.34 -6.73
CA LEU A 294 -6.29 3.59 -7.83
C LEU A 294 -7.29 2.58 -8.37
N ALA A 295 -7.23 2.39 -9.68
CA ALA A 295 -7.91 1.29 -10.36
C ALA A 295 -7.13 0.86 -11.60
N ILE A 296 -7.43 -0.34 -12.09
CA ILE A 296 -6.80 -0.86 -13.30
C ILE A 296 -7.20 0.02 -14.50
N ASP A 297 -6.22 0.41 -15.31
CA ASP A 297 -6.45 1.09 -16.57
C ASP A 297 -7.00 0.10 -17.60
N THR A 298 -8.27 0.28 -17.97
CA THR A 298 -8.95 -0.57 -18.95
C THR A 298 -9.03 0.08 -20.33
N THR A 299 -8.46 1.27 -20.49
CA THR A 299 -8.56 2.09 -21.70
C THR A 299 -7.88 1.40 -22.88
N VAL A 300 -8.62 1.18 -23.97
CA VAL A 300 -8.08 0.56 -25.19
C VAL A 300 -6.99 1.47 -25.79
N GLY A 301 -5.83 0.88 -26.07
CA GLY A 301 -4.69 1.61 -26.64
C GLY A 301 -3.83 2.38 -25.64
N SER A 302 -4.20 2.38 -24.35
CA SER A 302 -3.35 2.98 -23.32
C SER A 302 -2.06 2.20 -23.10
N SER A 303 -0.94 2.90 -22.92
CA SER A 303 0.36 2.30 -22.59
C SER A 303 0.40 1.71 -21.18
N THR A 304 -0.53 2.09 -20.31
CA THR A 304 -0.69 1.54 -18.96
C THR A 304 -1.84 0.54 -18.83
N LYS A 305 -2.45 0.12 -19.96
CA LYS A 305 -3.55 -0.84 -19.95
C LYS A 305 -3.20 -2.09 -19.12
N GLY A 306 -4.10 -2.47 -18.21
CA GLY A 306 -3.94 -3.60 -17.30
C GLY A 306 -3.07 -3.33 -16.07
N LYS A 307 -2.58 -2.09 -15.88
CA LYS A 307 -1.87 -1.67 -14.65
C LYS A 307 -2.79 -0.84 -13.77
N PHE A 308 -2.57 -0.88 -12.45
CA PHE A 308 -3.18 0.12 -11.57
C PHE A 308 -2.61 1.50 -11.87
N ILE A 309 -3.50 2.47 -12.06
CA ILE A 309 -3.18 3.88 -12.21
C ILE A 309 -3.95 4.70 -11.19
N ILE A 310 -3.40 5.85 -10.83
CA ILE A 310 -4.08 6.83 -9.98
C ILE A 310 -5.19 7.48 -10.81
N ARG A 311 -6.42 7.37 -10.33
CA ARG A 311 -7.61 7.95 -10.97
C ARG A 311 -8.03 9.25 -10.30
N LYS A 312 -7.79 9.38 -9.00
CA LYS A 312 -8.13 10.57 -8.21
C LYS A 312 -7.19 10.72 -7.02
N GLY A 313 -6.91 11.97 -6.65
CA GLY A 313 -6.34 12.33 -5.35
C GLY A 313 -7.34 13.15 -4.55
N TYR A 314 -7.41 12.92 -3.24
CA TYR A 314 -8.18 13.73 -2.30
C TYR A 314 -7.31 14.30 -1.19
N GLU A 315 -7.48 15.60 -0.93
CA GLU A 315 -7.06 16.24 0.31
C GLU A 315 -7.81 15.61 1.48
N ARG A 316 -7.22 15.65 2.69
CA ARG A 316 -7.93 15.29 3.92
C ARG A 316 -9.23 16.11 4.08
N PRO A 317 -10.24 15.61 4.82
CA PRO A 317 -11.38 16.42 5.23
C PRO A 317 -10.94 17.76 5.81
N SER A 318 -11.58 18.85 5.38
CA SER A 318 -11.21 20.21 5.82
C SER A 318 -11.38 20.41 7.33
N SER A 319 -12.32 19.67 7.95
CA SER A 319 -12.56 19.66 9.39
C SER A 319 -11.56 18.83 10.21
N MET A 320 -10.69 18.05 9.57
CA MET A 320 -9.74 17.17 10.26
C MET A 320 -8.34 17.79 10.26
N SER A 321 -7.72 17.98 11.41
CA SER A 321 -6.32 18.45 11.49
C SER A 321 -5.34 17.49 10.81
N ASN A 322 -4.14 17.99 10.45
CA ASN A 322 -3.06 17.14 9.95
C ASN A 322 -2.39 16.38 11.11
N ILE A 323 -2.90 15.20 11.46
CA ILE A 323 -2.47 14.37 12.61
C ILE A 323 -1.93 13.03 12.12
N ASN A 324 -1.38 12.21 13.03
CA ASN A 324 -0.75 10.94 12.66
C ASN A 324 -1.80 9.86 12.36
N ASN A 325 -2.64 10.05 11.32
CA ASN A 325 -3.56 9.01 10.93
C ASN A 325 -2.83 7.97 10.08
N GLU A 326 -2.65 6.77 10.61
CA GLU A 326 -1.90 5.70 9.94
C GLU A 326 -2.83 4.68 9.29
N GLY A 327 -3.97 4.33 9.91
CA GLY A 327 -4.94 3.38 9.35
C GLY A 327 -6.19 4.00 8.71
N ILE A 328 -6.78 3.33 7.73
CA ILE A 328 -8.10 3.66 7.14
C ILE A 328 -9.01 2.45 6.98
N ALA A 329 -10.33 2.64 7.14
CA ALA A 329 -11.30 1.62 6.81
C ALA A 329 -12.57 2.22 6.20
N ILE A 330 -13.25 1.45 5.35
CA ILE A 330 -14.38 1.91 4.54
C ILE A 330 -15.56 0.96 4.72
N ALA A 331 -16.73 1.49 5.07
CA ALA A 331 -17.97 0.72 5.13
C ALA A 331 -18.47 0.34 3.73
N PRO A 332 -19.22 -0.77 3.57
CA PRO A 332 -19.78 -1.15 2.28
C PRO A 332 -20.92 -0.22 1.84
N ASN A 333 -21.25 -0.27 0.55
CA ASN A 333 -22.37 0.45 -0.03
C ASN A 333 -23.74 -0.04 0.50
N SER A 334 -23.82 -1.28 1.02
CA SER A 334 -25.03 -1.80 1.67
C SER A 334 -25.41 -1.04 2.95
N GLU A 335 -24.47 -0.32 3.56
CA GLU A 335 -24.66 0.49 4.77
C GLU A 335 -24.82 1.99 4.46
N CYS A 336 -25.03 2.34 3.19
CA CYS A 336 -25.25 3.71 2.78
C CYS A 336 -26.51 4.32 3.41
N ALA A 337 -26.36 5.51 3.97
CA ALA A 337 -27.47 6.35 4.41
C ALA A 337 -27.37 7.69 3.69
N SER A 338 -28.45 8.12 3.02
CA SER A 338 -28.47 9.37 2.25
C SER A 338 -27.31 9.50 1.24
N ASN A 339 -26.98 8.40 0.55
CA ASN A 339 -25.87 8.29 -0.39
C ASN A 339 -24.47 8.55 0.20
N LEU A 340 -24.31 8.38 1.52
CA LEU A 340 -23.03 8.47 2.22
C LEU A 340 -22.76 7.16 2.97
N LYS A 341 -21.50 6.74 3.00
CA LYS A 341 -21.00 5.62 3.81
C LYS A 341 -19.86 6.06 4.70
N GLN A 342 -19.64 5.32 5.78
CA GLN A 342 -18.63 5.67 6.78
C GLN A 342 -17.22 5.46 6.22
N PHE A 343 -16.34 6.38 6.59
CA PHE A 343 -14.90 6.30 6.41
C PHE A 343 -14.25 6.49 7.78
N PHE A 344 -13.33 5.60 8.13
CA PHE A 344 -12.66 5.58 9.43
C PHE A 344 -11.18 5.86 9.27
N TRP A 345 -10.60 6.53 10.27
CA TRP A 345 -9.16 6.73 10.42
C TRP A 345 -8.71 6.24 11.79
N ALA A 346 -7.53 5.65 11.85
CA ALA A 346 -6.82 5.39 13.10
C ALA A 346 -5.72 6.44 13.28
N ASP A 347 -5.75 7.12 14.42
CA ASP A 347 -4.77 8.11 14.86
C ASP A 347 -3.81 7.46 15.84
N ASP A 348 -2.64 7.16 15.33
CA ASP A 348 -1.53 6.51 16.02
C ASP A 348 -1.12 7.29 17.28
N SER A 349 -1.14 8.63 17.22
CA SER A 349 -0.74 9.49 18.33
C SER A 349 -1.82 9.67 19.41
N GLU A 350 -3.02 9.08 19.21
CA GLU A 350 -4.17 9.22 20.10
C GLU A 350 -4.47 10.70 20.43
N THR A 351 -4.45 11.56 19.40
CA THR A 351 -4.54 13.02 19.54
C THR A 351 -5.81 13.40 20.30
N SER A 352 -5.67 14.22 21.34
CA SER A 352 -6.78 14.57 22.25
C SER A 352 -7.42 13.35 22.93
N ASN A 353 -6.62 12.31 23.21
CA ASN A 353 -7.01 11.07 23.87
C ASN A 353 -7.95 10.17 23.02
N HIS A 354 -7.89 10.26 21.70
CA HIS A 354 -8.74 9.50 20.78
C HIS A 354 -7.94 8.91 19.62
N ALA A 355 -8.09 7.60 19.40
CA ALA A 355 -7.38 6.85 18.37
C ALA A 355 -8.27 6.57 17.15
N ILE A 356 -9.60 6.67 17.23
CA ILE A 356 -10.47 6.40 16.08
C ILE A 356 -11.28 7.63 15.73
N ARG A 357 -11.27 7.98 14.44
CA ARG A 357 -12.07 9.05 13.86
C ARG A 357 -12.95 8.50 12.77
N ARG A 358 -14.08 9.17 12.54
CA ARG A 358 -14.99 8.84 11.44
C ARG A 358 -15.49 10.08 10.73
N GLY A 359 -15.74 9.89 9.45
CA GLY A 359 -16.40 10.84 8.56
C GLY A 359 -17.18 10.03 7.53
N THR A 360 -17.43 10.63 6.38
CA THR A 360 -18.14 9.95 5.29
C THR A 360 -17.50 10.22 3.94
N ILE A 361 -17.79 9.34 3.01
CA ILE A 361 -17.61 9.53 1.57
C ILE A 361 -18.92 9.19 0.85
N PRO A 362 -19.15 9.71 -0.36
CA PRO A 362 -20.27 9.29 -1.19
C PRO A 362 -20.24 7.79 -1.46
N CYS A 363 -21.42 7.20 -1.57
CA CYS A 363 -21.57 5.86 -2.11
C CYS A 363 -21.37 5.87 -3.62
N GLY A 364 -20.86 4.77 -4.16
CA GLY A 364 -20.46 4.69 -5.56
C GLY A 364 -19.01 5.10 -5.81
N ARG A 365 -18.58 4.93 -7.06
CA ARG A 365 -17.22 5.24 -7.52
C ARG A 365 -16.98 6.76 -7.56
N LEU A 366 -15.79 7.19 -7.15
CA LEU A 366 -15.46 8.60 -6.93
C LEU A 366 -14.61 9.25 -8.05
N PHE A 367 -14.63 8.66 -9.25
CA PHE A 367 -13.91 9.17 -10.43
C PHE A 367 -14.49 8.65 -11.74
#